data_AF-A0A0N7J788-F1
#
_entry.id   AF-A0A0N7J788-F1
#
_cell.length_a   1.000
_cell.length_b   1.000
_cell.length_c   1.000
_cell.angle_alpha   90.00
_cell.angle_beta   90.00
_cell.angle_gamma   90.00
#
_symmetry.space_group_name_H-M   'P 1'
#
loop_
_entity.id
_entity.type
_entity.pdbx_description
1 polymer ?
#
loop_
_entity_poly.entity_id
_entity_poly.type
_entity_poly.pdbx_seq_one_letter_code
_entity_poly.pdbx_strand_id
1 'polypeptide(L)'
;MERCLKSIPCRKDVQVIVVDNSENQEELNAVVGGFSQVELILTQGGGAGHARNEGLKYIRGKWVLFADADDFYNKNAFSILDNYIIRIMM
;
A
#
# COMPACT_ATOMS: atom_id res chain seq x y z
N MET A 1 -8.97 6.57 -3.08
CA MET A 1 -7.71 5.85 -3.42
C MET A 1 -6.62 6.75 -4.00
N GLU A 2 -6.85 7.49 -5.09
CA GLU A 2 -5.78 8.26 -5.77
C GLU A 2 -5.01 9.21 -4.83
N ARG A 3 -5.72 9.91 -3.94
CA ARG A 3 -5.14 10.77 -2.90
C ARG A 3 -4.23 9.99 -1.93
N CYS A 4 -4.63 8.78 -1.54
CA CYS A 4 -3.83 7.88 -0.69
C CYS A 4 -2.51 7.54 -1.39
N LEU A 5 -2.59 7.04 -2.62
CA LEU A 5 -1.42 6.66 -3.42
C LEU A 5 -0.48 7.83 -3.68
N LYS A 6 -1.00 9.03 -3.96
CA LYS A 6 -0.21 10.27 -4.10
C LYS A 6 0.51 10.70 -2.82
N SER A 7 0.03 10.27 -1.64
CA SER A 7 0.68 10.58 -0.37
C SER A 7 1.84 9.65 0.00
N ILE A 8 1.97 8.52 -0.72
CA ILE A 8 3.05 7.56 -0.52
C ILE A 8 4.23 7.96 -1.43
N PRO A 9 5.45 8.12 -0.90
CA PRO A 9 6.58 8.54 -1.71
C PRO A 9 7.02 7.42 -2.66
N CYS A 10 7.35 7.79 -3.90
CA CYS A 10 7.96 6.86 -4.85
C CYS A 10 9.46 6.71 -4.51
N ARG A 11 9.80 5.69 -3.73
CA ARG A 11 11.17 5.35 -3.34
C ARG A 11 11.46 3.88 -3.62
N LYS A 12 12.74 3.54 -3.86
CA LYS A 12 13.15 2.16 -4.18
C LYS A 12 13.00 1.19 -2.99
N ASP A 13 12.97 1.71 -1.77
CA ASP A 13 12.83 0.95 -0.53
C ASP A 13 11.37 0.78 -0.09
N VAL A 14 10.40 1.36 -0.84
CA VAL A 14 8.97 1.30 -0.52
C VAL A 14 8.25 0.48 -1.60
N GLN A 15 7.71 -0.67 -1.22
CA GLN A 15 6.78 -1.45 -2.02
C GLN A 15 5.35 -0.98 -1.72
N VAL A 16 4.54 -0.76 -2.75
CA VAL A 16 3.12 -0.44 -2.60
C VAL A 16 2.29 -1.59 -3.17
N ILE A 17 1.51 -2.25 -2.32
CA ILE A 17 0.59 -3.32 -2.71
C ILE A 17 -0.83 -2.80 -2.52
N VAL A 18 -1.63 -2.81 -3.58
CA VAL A 18 -3.06 -2.55 -3.51
C VAL A 18 -3.77 -3.89 -3.65
N VAL A 19 -4.68 -4.17 -2.71
CA VAL A 19 -5.50 -5.39 -2.73
C VAL A 19 -6.93 -4.99 -3.01
N ASP A 20 -7.45 -5.35 -4.18
CA ASP A 20 -8.85 -5.20 -4.51
C ASP A 20 -9.61 -6.43 -4.06
N ASN A 21 -10.56 -6.25 -3.13
CA ASN A 21 -11.46 -7.30 -2.69
C ASN A 21 -12.92 -7.07 -3.09
N SER A 22 -13.16 -6.12 -3.99
CA SER A 22 -14.48 -5.79 -4.52
C SER A 22 -14.97 -6.86 -5.51
N GLU A 23 -16.28 -6.89 -5.72
CA GLU A 23 -16.89 -7.79 -6.70
C GLU A 23 -16.63 -7.32 -8.15
N ASN A 24 -16.43 -6.01 -8.36
CA ASN A 24 -16.16 -5.41 -9.66
C ASN A 24 -14.76 -4.76 -9.69
N GLN A 25 -13.81 -5.46 -10.30
CA GLN A 25 -12.39 -5.12 -10.29
C GLN A 25 -11.95 -4.32 -11.54
N GLU A 26 -12.86 -4.05 -12.49
CA GLU A 26 -12.52 -3.37 -13.75
C GLU A 26 -12.14 -1.90 -13.54
N GLU A 27 -12.82 -1.21 -12.61
CA GLU A 27 -12.62 0.21 -12.35
C GLU A 27 -11.27 0.52 -11.69
N LEU A 28 -10.74 -0.40 -10.89
CA LEU A 28 -9.53 -0.15 -10.13
C LEU A 28 -8.29 -0.10 -11.03
N ASN A 29 -8.25 -0.93 -12.07
CA ASN A 29 -7.12 -1.02 -13.01
C ASN A 29 -6.75 0.34 -13.61
N ALA A 30 -7.73 1.17 -13.95
CA ALA A 30 -7.49 2.50 -14.52
C ALA A 30 -6.80 3.44 -13.53
N VAL A 31 -7.20 3.41 -12.26
CA VAL A 31 -6.60 4.27 -11.22
C VAL A 31 -5.19 3.79 -10.88
N VAL A 32 -5.00 2.47 -10.73
CA VAL A 32 -3.69 1.92 -10.38
C VAL A 32 -2.68 2.09 -11.52
N GLY A 33 -3.13 2.04 -12.78
CA GLY A 33 -2.28 2.22 -13.96
C GLY A 33 -1.51 3.56 -14.00
N GLY A 34 -1.96 4.57 -13.26
CA GLY A 34 -1.24 5.85 -13.10
C GLY A 34 -0.05 5.81 -12.13
N PHE A 35 0.16 4.70 -11.40
CA PHE A 35 1.18 4.59 -10.35
C PHE A 35 2.10 3.40 -10.62
N SER A 36 3.26 3.67 -11.20
CA SER A 36 4.22 2.63 -11.60
C SER A 36 4.82 1.84 -10.44
N GLN A 37 4.77 2.35 -9.21
CA GLN A 37 5.25 1.65 -8.01
C GLN A 37 4.22 0.70 -7.39
N VAL A 38 2.99 0.63 -7.92
CA VAL A 38 1.92 -0.17 -7.33
C VAL A 38 1.85 -1.56 -7.96
N GLU A 39 1.80 -2.56 -7.10
CA GLU A 39 1.47 -3.94 -7.43
C GLU A 39 0.01 -4.20 -7.05
N LEU A 40 -0.81 -4.60 -8.02
CA LEU A 40 -2.23 -4.88 -7.81
C LEU A 40 -2.46 -6.38 -7.58
N ILE A 41 -3.13 -6.72 -6.48
CA ILE A 41 -3.58 -8.08 -6.16
C ILE A 41 -5.10 -8.08 -6.15
N LEU A 42 -5.69 -9.08 -6.80
CA LEU A 42 -7.13 -9.27 -6.87
C LEU A 42 -7.53 -10.43 -5.96
N THR A 43 -8.51 -10.20 -5.10
CA THR A 43 -9.14 -11.22 -4.26
C THR A 43 -10.65 -10.97 -4.22
N GLN A 44 -11.43 -11.88 -3.64
CA GLN A 44 -12.88 -11.71 -3.53
C GLN A 44 -13.37 -11.94 -2.11
N GLY A 45 -14.21 -11.03 -1.62
CA GLY A 45 -14.88 -11.15 -0.34
C GLY A 45 -13.96 -10.95 0.88
N GLY A 46 -14.36 -11.54 2.01
CA GLY A 46 -13.57 -11.59 3.26
C GLY A 46 -13.32 -10.27 3.99
N GLY A 47 -13.74 -9.13 3.43
CA GLY A 47 -13.56 -7.81 4.02
C GLY A 47 -12.10 -7.37 4.12
N ALA A 48 -11.88 -6.24 4.82
CA ALA A 48 -10.55 -5.61 4.90
C ALA A 48 -9.49 -6.48 5.59
N GLY A 49 -9.87 -7.28 6.60
CA GLY A 49 -8.94 -8.20 7.28
C GLY A 49 -8.40 -9.27 6.35
N HIS A 50 -9.28 -9.88 5.55
CA HIS A 50 -8.90 -10.84 4.51
C HIS A 50 -8.00 -10.18 3.44
N ALA A 51 -8.38 -9.01 2.95
CA ALA A 51 -7.57 -8.27 1.98
C ALA A 51 -6.14 -8.00 2.49
N ARG A 52 -6.01 -7.57 3.76
CA ARG A 52 -4.69 -7.39 4.40
C ARG A 52 -3.90 -8.70 4.47
N ASN A 53 -4.55 -9.81 4.84
CA ASN A 53 -3.90 -11.12 4.89
C ASN A 53 -3.45 -11.61 3.51
N GLU A 54 -4.23 -11.36 2.46
CA GLU A 54 -3.82 -11.66 1.08
C GLU A 54 -2.61 -10.82 0.67
N GLY A 55 -2.62 -9.51 0.96
CA GLY A 55 -1.49 -8.63 0.68
C GLY A 55 -0.20 -9.03 1.41
N LEU A 56 -0.31 -9.50 2.66
CA LEU A 56 0.84 -9.95 3.46
C LEU A 56 1.62 -11.11 2.82
N LYS A 57 1.00 -11.90 1.92
CA LYS A 57 1.69 -13.00 1.22
C LYS A 57 2.72 -12.51 0.18
N TYR A 58 2.62 -11.25 -0.24
CA TYR A 58 3.44 -10.65 -1.32
C TYR A 58 4.46 -9.62 -0.83
N ILE A 59 4.54 -9.39 0.49
CA ILE A 59 5.46 -8.40 1.05
C ILE A 59 6.91 -8.85 0.83
N ARG A 60 7.76 -7.89 0.48
CA ARG A 60 9.21 -8.08 0.40
C ARG A 60 9.96 -7.31 1.49
N GLY A 61 9.29 -6.37 2.14
CA GLY A 61 9.85 -5.51 3.19
C GLY A 61 9.87 -6.17 4.56
N LYS A 62 10.79 -5.71 5.43
CA LYS A 62 10.85 -6.08 6.85
C LYS A 62 9.71 -5.47 7.67
N TRP A 63 9.21 -4.32 7.24
CA TRP A 63 8.16 -3.56 7.91
C TRP A 63 6.96 -3.41 6.98
N VAL A 64 5.76 -3.40 7.58
CA VAL A 64 4.49 -3.26 6.89
C VAL A 64 3.73 -2.08 7.47
N LEU A 65 3.15 -1.26 6.60
CA LEU A 65 2.25 -0.16 6.96
C LEU A 65 0.93 -0.38 6.23
N PHE A 66 -0.18 -0.39 6.96
CA PHE A 66 -1.52 -0.47 6.37
C PHE A 66 -2.06 0.93 6.10
N ALA A 67 -2.64 1.11 4.92
CA ALA A 67 -3.36 2.32 4.54
C ALA A 67 -4.78 1.96 4.12
N ASP A 68 -5.76 2.67 4.64
CA ASP A 68 -7.12 2.59 4.11
C ASP A 68 -7.24 3.47 2.85
N ALA A 69 -8.07 3.06 1.88
CA ALA A 69 -8.07 3.63 0.54
C ALA A 69 -8.66 5.06 0.48
N ASP A 70 -9.43 5.46 1.48
CA ASP A 70 -10.02 6.77 1.68
C ASP A 70 -9.18 7.72 2.55
N ASP A 71 -8.11 7.20 3.17
CA ASP A 71 -7.13 7.96 3.95
C ASP A 71 -5.93 8.44 3.11
N PHE A 72 -5.02 9.16 3.76
CA PHE A 72 -3.75 9.61 3.19
C PHE A 72 -2.73 9.92 4.30
N TYR A 73 -1.45 9.80 3.99
CA TYR A 73 -0.38 10.15 4.91
C TYR A 73 -0.08 11.65 4.89
N ASN A 74 0.27 12.20 6.06
CA ASN A 74 0.83 13.54 6.15
C ASN A 74 2.21 13.61 5.47
N LYS A 75 2.56 14.79 4.95
CA LYS A 75 3.78 15.04 4.16
C LYS A 75 5.08 14.50 4.80
N ASN A 76 5.16 14.49 6.13
CA ASN A 76 6.36 14.08 6.86
C ASN A 76 6.29 12.65 7.45
N ALA A 77 5.20 11.89 7.21
CA ALA A 77 4.97 10.60 7.86
C ALA A 77 6.14 9.62 7.65
N PHE A 78 6.58 9.44 6.40
CA PHE A 78 7.67 8.53 6.06
C PHE A 78 9.02 9.00 6.63
N SER A 79 9.32 10.30 6.60
CA SER A 79 10.54 10.84 7.21
C SER A 79 10.58 10.61 8.72
N ILE A 80 9.44 10.69 9.40
CA ILE A 80 9.34 10.37 10.83
C ILE A 80 9.58 8.88 11.05
N LEU A 81 8.95 8.01 10.26
CA LEU A 81 9.12 6.56 10.35
C LEU A 81 10.57 6.12 10.11
N ASP A 82 11.26 6.75 9.14
CA ASP A 82 12.66 6.45 8.81
C ASP A 82 13.57 6.60 10.06
N ASN A 83 13.29 7.58 10.94
CA ASN A 83 14.06 7.81 12.17
C ASN A 83 13.98 6.65 13.19
N TYR A 84 12.89 5.87 13.16
CA TYR A 84 12.69 4.73 14.07
C TYR A 84 13.14 3.41 13.44
N ILE A 85 12.96 3.27 12.12
CA ILE A 85 13.30 2.05 11.40
C ILE A 85 14.81 1.87 11.27
N ILE A 86 15.56 2.94 10.98
CA ILE A 86 17.01 2.90 10.78
C ILE A 86 17.74 2.55 12.09
N ARG A 87 17.24 3.03 13.24
CA ARG A 87 17.86 2.79 14.55
C ARG A 87 17.86 1.32 14.99
N ILE A 88 17.00 0.48 14.42
CA ILE A 88 16.91 -0.96 14.73
C ILE A 88 17.84 -1.78 13.81
N MET A 89 18.44 -1.16 12.78
CA MET A 89 19.36 -1.81 11.84
C MET A 89 20.84 -1.57 12.15
N MET A 90 21.15 -0.65 13.07
CA MET A 90 22.50 -0.44 13.64
C MET A 90 22.67 -1.24 14.92
#